data_AF-A0A1E8BTJ6-F1
#
_entry.id   AF-A0A1E8BTJ6-F1
#
_cell.length_a   1.000
_cell.length_b   1.000
_cell.length_c   1.000
_cell.angle_alpha   90.00
_cell.angle_beta   90.00
_cell.angle_gamma   90.00
#
_symmetry.space_group_name_H-M   'P 1'
#
loop_
_entity.id
_entity.type
_entity.pdbx_description
1 polymer ?
#
loop_
_entity_poly.entity_id
_entity_poly.type
_entity_poly.pdbx_seq_one_letter_code
_entity_poly.pdbx_strand_id
1 'polypeptide(L)'
;MSGKFLHVYVGEGRKNDKTFGSTSLQTIRPKNLYIRDLGYFDLQNIHDKGAYYISRLKLNSRIYRKNDKPEYFRNGTLKKGSLYIQLDMEELMNQLSPGQTMEISEAYIGQYQKLPARVIIHRLTKEQTEKRWIEISLFF
;
A
#
# COMPACT_ATOMS: atom_id res chain seq x y z
N MET A 1 -22.96 -1.00 -11.11
CA MET A 1 -21.57 -0.86 -11.62
C MET A 1 -21.31 -2.00 -12.60
N SER A 2 -20.85 -1.70 -13.82
CA SER A 2 -20.44 -2.70 -14.82
C SER A 2 -18.93 -2.59 -15.05
N GLY A 3 -18.22 -3.72 -15.05
CA GLY A 3 -16.78 -3.78 -15.33
C GLY A 3 -16.45 -4.95 -16.25
N LYS A 4 -15.45 -4.78 -17.13
CA LYS A 4 -14.92 -5.86 -17.96
C LYS A 4 -13.53 -6.23 -17.44
N PHE A 5 -13.29 -7.51 -17.18
CA PHE A 5 -11.96 -8.02 -16.88
C PHE A 5 -11.13 -7.98 -18.17
N LEU A 6 -10.10 -7.14 -18.19
CA LEU A 6 -9.23 -6.98 -19.36
C LEU A 6 -8.14 -8.05 -19.39
N HIS A 7 -7.53 -8.32 -18.23
CA HIS A 7 -6.47 -9.30 -18.08
C HIS A 7 -6.51 -9.93 -16.68
N VAL A 8 -6.50 -11.26 -16.63
CA VAL A 8 -6.31 -12.04 -15.40
C VAL A 8 -5.13 -12.96 -15.63
N TYR A 9 -4.15 -12.89 -14.74
CA TYR A 9 -3.00 -13.79 -14.75
C TYR A 9 -2.82 -14.35 -13.34
N VAL A 10 -2.74 -15.68 -13.24
CA VAL A 10 -2.46 -16.40 -11.99
C VAL A 10 -1.24 -17.27 -12.26
N GLY A 11 -0.13 -16.98 -11.56
CA GLY A 11 1.12 -17.71 -11.70
C GLY A 11 1.30 -18.79 -10.63
N GLU A 12 2.24 -19.72 -10.85
CA GLU A 12 2.51 -20.85 -9.95
C GLU A 12 3.22 -20.47 -8.62
N GLY A 13 3.42 -19.18 -8.34
CA GLY A 13 4.05 -18.71 -7.09
C GLY A 13 5.55 -19.02 -6.94
N ARG A 14 6.19 -19.61 -7.95
CA ARG A 14 7.63 -20.00 -7.94
C ARG A 14 8.57 -19.04 -8.66
N LYS A 15 8.04 -18.05 -9.39
CA LYS A 15 8.82 -17.06 -10.13
C LYS A 15 8.64 -15.69 -9.48
N ASN A 16 9.73 -14.94 -9.34
CA ASN A 16 9.68 -13.56 -8.86
C ASN A 16 8.89 -12.68 -9.85
N ASP A 17 7.91 -11.94 -9.36
CA ASP A 17 7.02 -11.08 -10.18
C ASP A 17 7.75 -10.00 -10.98
N LYS A 18 9.03 -9.72 -10.68
CA LYS A 18 9.84 -8.70 -11.36
C LYS A 18 9.96 -8.92 -12.87
N THR A 19 9.96 -10.18 -13.34
CA THR A 19 9.99 -10.53 -14.77
C THR A 19 8.62 -10.57 -15.44
N PHE A 20 7.51 -10.57 -14.67
CA PHE A 20 6.17 -10.42 -15.24
C PHE A 20 5.82 -8.96 -15.52
N GLY A 21 6.39 -8.03 -14.73
CA GLY A 21 6.25 -6.59 -14.95
C GLY A 21 6.80 -6.13 -16.30
N SER A 22 7.96 -6.63 -16.73
CA SER A 22 8.63 -6.16 -17.94
C SER A 22 7.90 -6.49 -19.24
N THR A 23 7.17 -7.61 -19.30
CA THR A 23 6.61 -8.13 -20.57
C THR A 23 5.11 -7.87 -20.74
N SER A 24 4.42 -7.36 -19.72
CA SER A 24 2.97 -7.11 -19.75
C SER A 24 2.56 -5.65 -19.44
N LEU A 25 3.52 -4.74 -19.23
CA LEU A 25 3.28 -3.32 -18.90
C LEU A 25 3.55 -2.37 -20.09
N GLN A 26 2.76 -2.41 -21.17
CA GLN A 26 2.85 -1.35 -22.20
C GLN A 26 1.63 -0.45 -22.37
N THR A 27 0.58 -0.52 -21.56
CA THR A 27 -0.28 0.67 -21.41
C THR A 27 -1.05 0.64 -20.10
N ILE A 28 -0.51 1.29 -19.07
CA ILE A 28 -1.38 1.84 -18.03
C ILE A 28 -2.36 2.77 -18.74
N ARG A 29 -3.66 2.52 -18.60
CA ARG A 29 -4.72 3.32 -19.20
C ARG A 29 -5.45 4.11 -18.11
N PRO A 30 -5.79 5.37 -18.36
CA PRO A 30 -6.57 6.16 -17.41
C PRO A 30 -7.88 5.44 -17.06
N LYS A 31 -8.35 5.63 -15.81
CA LYS A 31 -9.59 5.05 -15.27
C LYS A 31 -9.64 3.52 -15.16
N ASN A 32 -8.56 2.80 -15.48
CA ASN A 32 -8.49 1.35 -15.26
C ASN A 32 -8.12 1.03 -13.80
N LEU A 33 -8.58 -0.11 -13.29
CA LEU A 33 -8.24 -0.60 -11.95
C LEU A 33 -7.23 -1.75 -12.05
N TYR A 34 -6.10 -1.58 -11.37
CA TYR A 34 -5.03 -2.58 -11.28
C TYR A 34 -5.04 -3.23 -9.90
N ILE A 35 -5.13 -4.56 -9.85
CA ILE A 35 -5.06 -5.33 -8.61
C ILE A 35 -3.83 -6.24 -8.69
N ARG A 36 -2.85 -6.05 -7.80
CA ARG A 36 -1.72 -6.98 -7.66
C ARG A 36 -1.22 -7.07 -6.24
N ASP A 37 -0.33 -8.02 -6.06
CA ASP A 37 0.32 -8.30 -4.81
C ASP A 37 1.64 -7.54 -4.60
N LEU A 38 1.97 -7.27 -3.33
CA LEU A 38 3.27 -6.82 -2.83
C LEU A 38 3.90 -5.56 -3.46
N GLY A 39 3.13 -4.65 -4.05
CA GLY A 39 3.63 -3.32 -4.41
C GLY A 39 4.69 -3.32 -5.52
N TYR A 40 4.75 -4.36 -6.37
CA TYR A 40 5.61 -4.41 -7.56
C TYR A 40 5.15 -3.49 -8.70
N PHE A 41 4.36 -2.47 -8.39
CA PHE A 41 3.91 -1.47 -9.34
C PHE A 41 4.83 -0.26 -9.31
N ASP A 42 4.99 0.33 -10.49
CA ASP A 42 5.31 1.74 -10.60
C ASP A 42 4.03 2.55 -10.24
N LEU A 43 3.78 2.68 -8.94
CA LEU A 43 2.59 3.37 -8.41
C LEU A 43 2.53 4.84 -8.85
N GLN A 44 3.69 5.46 -9.05
CA GLN A 44 3.78 6.83 -9.56
C GLN A 44 3.23 6.91 -10.99
N ASN A 45 3.63 6.00 -11.88
CA ASN A 45 3.13 5.94 -13.25
C ASN A 45 1.62 5.63 -13.34
N ILE A 46 1.08 4.82 -12.41
CA ILE A 46 -0.37 4.60 -12.29
C ILE A 46 -1.08 5.90 -11.90
N HIS A 47 -0.55 6.59 -10.89
CA HIS A 47 -1.09 7.86 -10.43
C HIS A 47 -1.05 8.94 -11.53
N ASP A 48 0.10 9.12 -12.17
CA ASP A 48 0.32 10.14 -13.21
C ASP A 48 -0.59 9.93 -14.43
N LYS A 49 -0.95 8.69 -14.74
CA LYS A 49 -1.87 8.34 -15.83
C LYS A 49 -3.34 8.37 -15.43
N GLY A 50 -3.67 8.74 -14.18
CA GLY A 50 -5.06 8.79 -13.71
C GLY A 50 -5.73 7.41 -13.67
N ALA A 51 -4.95 6.36 -13.42
CA ALA A 51 -5.44 5.01 -13.19
C ALA A 51 -5.61 4.74 -11.68
N TYR A 52 -6.35 3.68 -11.36
CA TYR A 52 -6.61 3.24 -9.98
C TYR A 52 -5.86 1.96 -9.67
N TYR A 53 -5.49 1.76 -8.40
CA TYR A 53 -4.89 0.51 -7.95
C TYR A 53 -5.42 0.05 -6.60
N ILE A 54 -5.38 -1.26 -6.39
CA ILE A 54 -5.48 -1.90 -5.09
C ILE A 54 -4.27 -2.83 -5.00
N SER A 55 -3.42 -2.62 -4.00
CA SER A 55 -2.24 -3.45 -3.78
C SER A 55 -2.10 -3.75 -2.31
N ARG A 56 -1.68 -4.97 -2.00
CA ARG A 56 -1.14 -5.27 -0.67
C ARG A 56 0.11 -4.42 -0.46
N LEU A 57 0.16 -3.70 0.65
CA LEU A 57 1.31 -2.90 1.02
C LEU A 57 2.37 -3.81 1.64
N LYS A 58 3.64 -3.61 1.26
CA LYS A 58 4.75 -4.37 1.86
C LYS A 58 4.94 -3.94 3.31
N LEU A 59 5.15 -4.88 4.24
CA LEU A 59 5.24 -4.64 5.69
C LEU A 59 6.24 -3.55 6.09
N ASN A 60 7.36 -3.42 5.37
CA ASN A 60 8.38 -2.40 5.63
C ASN A 60 8.11 -1.05 4.94
N SER A 61 6.93 -0.84 4.37
CA SER A 61 6.55 0.42 3.75
C SER A 61 6.28 1.46 4.82
N ARG A 62 6.92 2.63 4.69
CA ARG A 62 6.66 3.75 5.58
C ARG A 62 5.41 4.49 5.13
N ILE A 63 4.49 4.69 6.07
CA ILE A 63 3.25 5.44 5.88
C ILE A 63 3.34 6.73 6.69
N TYR A 64 2.85 7.81 6.11
CA TYR A 64 2.90 9.15 6.68
C TYR A 64 1.54 9.81 6.59
N ARG A 65 1.29 10.74 7.51
CA ARG A 65 0.26 11.79 7.37
C ARG A 65 0.91 13.14 7.18
N LYS A 66 0.20 14.09 6.57
CA LYS A 66 0.65 15.48 6.50
C LYS A 66 0.68 16.07 7.91
N ASN A 67 1.68 16.89 8.19
CA ASN A 67 1.75 17.64 9.45
C ASN A 67 0.99 18.97 9.29
N ASP A 68 -0.03 19.18 10.11
CA ASP A 68 -0.80 20.43 10.13
C ASP A 68 0.00 21.61 10.71
N LYS A 69 1.05 21.32 11.48
CA LYS A 69 1.93 22.31 12.13
C LYS A 69 3.38 21.99 11.82
N PRO A 70 3.84 22.21 10.57
CA PRO A 70 5.22 21.98 10.22
C PRO A 70 6.14 23.01 10.89
N GLU A 71 7.39 22.63 11.09
CA GLU A 71 8.42 23.49 11.65
C GLU A 71 9.08 24.36 10.60
N TYR A 72 9.51 25.54 11.01
CA TYR A 72 10.25 26.49 10.20
C TYR A 72 11.61 26.79 10.83
N PHE A 73 12.61 27.08 10.00
CA PHE A 73 13.87 27.66 10.45
C PHE A 73 13.65 29.12 10.88
N ARG A 74 14.62 29.70 11.60
CA ARG A 74 14.53 31.10 12.07
C ARG A 74 14.36 32.11 10.94
N ASN A 75 14.80 31.77 9.73
CA ASN A 75 14.65 32.59 8.52
C ASN A 75 13.29 32.39 7.80
N GLY A 76 12.36 31.64 8.39
CA GLY A 76 11.04 31.36 7.80
C GLY A 76 11.01 30.24 6.77
N THR A 77 12.14 29.60 6.44
CA THR A 77 12.16 28.46 5.51
C THR A 77 11.56 27.21 6.15
N LEU A 78 10.67 26.52 5.43
CA LEU A 78 10.05 25.27 5.87
C LEU A 78 11.10 24.16 6.09
N LYS A 79 11.10 23.54 7.27
CA LYS A 79 11.88 22.32 7.51
C LYS A 79 11.18 21.14 6.85
N LYS A 80 11.64 20.73 5.66
CA LYS A 80 11.02 19.63 4.88
C LYS A 80 10.79 18.35 5.68
N GLY A 81 11.68 18.01 6.62
CA GLY A 81 11.54 16.83 7.49
C GLY A 81 10.35 16.87 8.44
N SER A 82 9.81 18.05 8.73
CA SER A 82 8.63 18.24 9.59
C SER A 82 7.30 18.24 8.83
N LEU A 83 7.33 18.21 7.50
CA LEU A 83 6.13 18.31 6.67
C LEU A 83 5.23 17.06 6.78
N TYR A 84 5.81 15.93 7.14
CA TYR A 84 5.12 14.65 7.25
C TYR A 84 5.48 13.97 8.56
N ILE A 85 4.47 13.42 9.22
CA ILE A 85 4.63 12.62 10.43
C ILE A 85 4.52 11.16 10.01
N GLN A 86 5.56 10.37 10.31
CA GLN A 86 5.51 8.93 10.09
C GLN A 86 4.52 8.31 11.08
N LEU A 87 3.66 7.43 10.58
CA LEU A 87 2.74 6.67 11.42
C LEU A 87 3.44 5.44 11.98
N ASP A 88 3.22 5.18 13.27
CA ASP A 88 3.59 3.92 13.88
C ASP A 88 2.52 2.88 13.53
N MET A 89 2.87 2.00 12.58
CA MET A 89 1.94 0.99 12.10
C MET A 89 1.70 -0.11 13.14
N GLU A 90 2.68 -0.40 13.99
CA GLU A 90 2.53 -1.42 15.03
C GLU A 90 1.55 -0.93 16.09
N GLU A 91 1.72 0.32 16.55
CA GLU A 91 0.78 0.95 17.47
C GLU A 91 -0.64 1.01 16.89
N LEU A 92 -0.79 1.46 15.64
CA LEU A 92 -2.10 1.52 14.96
C LEU A 92 -2.75 0.14 14.83
N MET A 93 -1.99 -0.88 14.45
CA MET A 93 -2.51 -2.24 14.36
C MET A 93 -2.91 -2.79 15.73
N ASN A 94 -2.17 -2.45 16.79
CA ASN A 94 -2.47 -2.86 18.15
C ASN A 94 -3.75 -2.24 18.71
N GLN A 95 -4.12 -1.05 18.24
CA GLN A 95 -5.38 -0.40 18.60
C GLN A 95 -6.62 -1.05 17.96
N LEU A 96 -6.45 -1.84 16.90
CA LEU A 96 -7.55 -2.54 16.24
C LEU A 96 -7.95 -3.81 17.00
N SER A 97 -9.25 -3.99 17.19
CA SER A 97 -9.83 -5.26 17.62
C SER A 97 -9.76 -6.32 16.50
N PRO A 98 -9.72 -7.63 16.80
CA PRO A 98 -9.80 -8.67 15.77
C PRO A 98 -11.02 -8.50 14.87
N GLY A 99 -10.84 -8.53 13.55
CA GLY A 99 -11.88 -8.29 12.54
C GLY A 99 -12.17 -6.80 12.25
N GLN A 100 -11.60 -5.87 13.02
CA GLN A 100 -11.82 -4.44 12.80
C GLN A 100 -11.06 -3.94 11.57
N THR A 101 -11.70 -3.01 10.85
CA THR A 101 -11.10 -2.30 9.72
C THR A 101 -11.02 -0.81 10.03
N MET A 102 -9.92 -0.18 9.66
CA MET A 102 -9.78 1.27 9.62
C MET A 102 -9.28 1.75 8.26
N GLU A 103 -9.66 2.97 7.92
CA GLU A 103 -9.23 3.66 6.71
C GLU A 103 -8.46 4.93 7.07
N ILE A 104 -7.34 5.14 6.40
CA ILE A 104 -6.59 6.40 6.40
C ILE A 104 -6.71 6.95 4.98
N SER A 105 -7.65 7.87 4.80
CA SER A 105 -8.01 8.45 3.49
C SER A 105 -6.89 9.30 2.90
N GLU A 106 -6.20 10.08 3.74
CA GLU A 106 -5.12 11.00 3.35
C GLU A 106 -3.76 10.53 3.88
N ALA A 107 -3.29 9.39 3.36
CA ALA A 107 -1.97 8.87 3.68
C ALA A 107 -0.95 9.21 2.57
N TYR A 108 0.32 9.11 2.92
CA TYR A 108 1.43 9.17 1.97
C TYR A 108 2.32 7.97 2.20
N ILE A 109 2.65 7.24 1.14
CA ILE A 109 3.48 6.04 1.22
C ILE A 109 4.82 6.28 0.54
N GLY A 110 5.88 5.67 1.09
CA GLY A 110 7.23 5.69 0.52
C GLY A 110 8.21 6.56 1.30
N GLN A 111 9.47 6.10 1.35
CA GLN A 111 10.53 6.78 2.10
C GLN A 111 10.99 8.07 1.42
N TYR A 112 11.23 8.03 0.12
CA TYR A 112 11.78 9.16 -0.64
C TYR A 112 10.67 9.98 -1.32
N GLN A 113 9.84 9.30 -2.12
CA GLN A 113 8.65 9.89 -2.70
C GLN A 113 7.49 9.65 -1.75
N LYS A 114 6.80 10.72 -1.36
CA LYS A 114 5.62 10.70 -0.49
C LYS A 114 4.38 10.61 -1.40
N LEU A 115 4.12 9.44 -1.94
CA LEU A 115 3.02 9.24 -2.90
C LEU A 115 1.68 9.29 -2.14
N PRO A 116 0.73 10.18 -2.50
CA PRO A 116 -0.58 10.22 -1.88
C PRO A 116 -1.32 8.91 -2.15
N ALA A 117 -1.88 8.32 -1.11
CA ALA A 117 -2.59 7.07 -1.17
C ALA A 117 -3.68 6.99 -0.09
N ARG A 118 -4.67 6.15 -0.34
CA ARG A 118 -5.59 5.67 0.69
C ARG A 118 -5.08 4.34 1.21
N VAL A 119 -4.99 4.21 2.54
CA VAL A 119 -4.55 2.97 3.20
C VAL A 119 -5.73 2.39 3.97
N ILE A 120 -6.02 1.12 3.72
CA ILE A 120 -7.02 0.35 4.45
C ILE A 120 -6.29 -0.72 5.25
N ILE A 121 -6.53 -0.74 6.56
CA ILE A 121 -5.91 -1.69 7.49
C ILE A 121 -7.02 -2.55 8.06
N HIS A 122 -6.85 -3.86 7.93
CA HIS A 122 -7.79 -4.83 8.47
C HIS A 122 -7.04 -5.77 9.41
N ARG A 123 -7.48 -5.87 10.66
CA ARG A 123 -6.95 -6.84 11.60
C ARG A 123 -7.69 -8.16 11.42
N LEU A 124 -6.94 -9.24 11.21
CA LEU A 124 -7.53 -10.58 11.06
C LEU A 124 -8.39 -10.95 12.27
N THR A 125 -9.43 -11.74 12.04
CA THR A 125 -10.21 -12.36 13.13
C THR A 125 -9.37 -13.40 13.86
N LYS A 126 -9.85 -13.86 15.02
CA LYS A 126 -9.17 -14.92 15.78
C LYS A 126 -9.10 -16.21 14.97
N GLU A 127 -10.20 -16.59 14.31
CA GLU A 127 -10.29 -17.79 13.49
C GLU A 127 -9.37 -17.71 12.26
N GLN A 128 -9.28 -16.54 11.63
CA GLN A 128 -8.36 -16.31 10.51
C GLN A 128 -6.89 -16.39 10.97
N THR A 129 -6.61 -15.85 12.16
CA THR A 129 -5.28 -15.89 12.76
C THR A 129 -4.87 -17.33 13.06
N GLU A 130 -5.73 -18.12 13.72
CA GLU A 130 -5.51 -19.53 14.03
C GLU A 130 -5.27 -20.38 12.77
N LYS A 131 -6.12 -20.23 11.74
CA LYS A 131 -5.91 -20.92 10.45
C LYS A 131 -4.54 -20.62 9.85
N ARG A 132 -4.11 -19.37 9.94
CA ARG A 132 -2.81 -18.95 9.41
C ARG A 132 -1.65 -19.52 10.21
N TRP A 133 -1.77 -19.62 11.54
CA TRP A 133 -0.77 -20.30 12.37
C TRP A 133 -0.65 -21.78 12.03
N ILE A 134 -1.78 -22.46 11.82
CA ILE A 134 -1.80 -23.88 11.40
C ILE A 134 -1.10 -24.04 10.05
N GLU A 135 -1.44 -23.22 9.05
CA GLU A 135 -0.78 -23.24 7.75
C GLU A 135 0.73 -23.04 7.85
N ILE A 136 1.18 -22.05 8.63
CA ILE A 136 2.62 -21.78 8.82
C ILE A 136 3.30 -22.95 9.52
N SER A 137 2.67 -23.55 10.53
CA SER A 137 3.24 -24.69 11.27
C SER A 137 3.40 -25.95 10.41
N LEU A 138 2.65 -26.09 9.31
CA LEU A 138 2.81 -27.19 8.36
C LEU A 138 4.06 -27.06 7.47
N PHE A 139 4.72 -25.90 7.47
CA PHE A 139 5.94 -25.64 6.68
C PHE A 139 7.24 -25.74 7.50
N PHE A 140 7.15 -26.06 8.80
CA PHE A 140 8.28 -26.26 9.72
C PHE A 140 8.20 -27.64 10.38
#